data_AF-A0A955T1V3-F1
#
_entry.id   AF-A0A955T1V3-F1
#
_cell.length_a   1.000
_cell.length_b   1.000
_cell.length_c   1.000
_cell.angle_alpha   90.00
_cell.angle_beta   90.00
_cell.angle_gamma   90.00
#
_symmetry.space_group_name_H-M   'P 1'
#
loop_
_entity.id
_entity.type
_entity.pdbx_description
1 polymer ?
#
loop_
_entity_poly.entity_id
_entity_poly.type
_entity_poly.pdbx_seq_one_letter_code
_entity_poly.pdbx_strand_id
1 'polypeptide(L)' 'MPKTKEFDCVRMKEDIQSDLIELHKGMTETEIREDELRRIKSSPILGPIYEEMTNQTKASE' A
#
# COMPACT_ATOMS: atom_id res chain seq x y z
N MET A 1 -19.63 -16.90 26.45
CA MET A 1 -18.20 -16.80 26.07
C MET A 1 -18.14 -16.08 24.73
N PRO A 2 -17.44 -14.94 24.60
CA PRO A 2 -17.32 -14.28 23.31
C PRO A 2 -16.52 -15.20 22.38
N LYS A 3 -17.09 -15.52 21.21
CA LYS A 3 -16.42 -16.34 20.19
C LYS A 3 -15.14 -15.62 19.77
N THR A 4 -13.99 -16.20 20.09
CA THR A 4 -12.71 -15.79 19.51
C THR A 4 -12.83 -15.95 18.00
N LYS A 5 -12.74 -14.85 17.25
CA LYS A 5 -12.62 -14.95 15.78
C LYS A 5 -11.28 -15.62 15.50
N GLU A 6 -11.31 -16.76 14.83
CA GLU A 6 -10.08 -17.34 14.28
C GLU A 6 -9.56 -16.40 13.20
N PHE A 7 -8.28 -16.06 13.33
CA PHE A 7 -7.57 -15.28 12.32
C PHE A 7 -7.12 -16.21 11.21
N ASP A 8 -7.67 -16.02 10.02
CA ASP A 8 -7.28 -16.75 8.81
C ASP A 8 -6.47 -15.82 7.90
N CYS A 9 -5.16 -16.02 7.88
CA CYS A 9 -4.24 -15.21 7.10
C CYS A 9 -4.37 -15.45 5.59
N VAL A 10 -4.84 -16.63 5.16
CA VAL A 10 -5.03 -16.95 3.74
C VAL A 10 -6.23 -16.18 3.21
N ARG A 11 -7.35 -16.27 3.94
CA ARG A 11 -8.57 -15.53 3.59
C ARG A 11 -8.33 -14.03 3.60
N MET A 12 -7.63 -13.50 4.61
CA MET A 12 -7.30 -12.08 4.66
C MET A 12 -6.46 -11.65 3.45
N LYS A 13 -5.51 -12.48 3.00
CA LYS A 13 -4.71 -12.20 1.82
C LYS A 13 -5.57 -12.17 0.56
N GLU A 14 -6.47 -13.13 0.39
CA GLU A 14 -7.39 -13.18 -0.75
C GLU A 14 -8.27 -11.93 -0.78
N ASP A 15 -8.83 -11.54 0.36
CA ASP A 15 -9.65 -10.33 0.50
C ASP A 15 -8.85 -9.07 0.08
N ILE A 16 -7.63 -8.90 0.60
CA ILE A 16 -6.76 -7.77 0.24
C ILE A 16 -6.44 -7.76 -1.26
N GLN A 17 -6.17 -8.92 -1.85
CA GLN A 17 -5.84 -9.01 -3.28
C GLN A 17 -7.05 -8.70 -4.15
N SER A 18 -8.24 -9.16 -3.78
CA SER A 18 -9.48 -8.81 -4.47
C SER A 18 -9.77 -7.30 -4.40
N ASP A 19 -9.58 -6.69 -3.24
CA ASP A 19 -9.77 -5.24 -3.06
C ASP A 19 -8.79 -4.44 -3.93
N LEU A 20 -7.52 -4.86 -4.01
CA LEU A 20 -6.52 -4.21 -4.87
C LEU A 20 -6.85 -4.33 -6.36
N ILE A 21 -7.36 -5.48 -6.79
CA ILE A 21 -7.76 -5.69 -8.20
C ILE A 21 -8.91 -4.77 -8.57
N GLU A 22 -9.94 -4.68 -7.72
CA GLU A 22 -11.09 -3.81 -7.99
C GLU A 22 -10.71 -2.32 -7.90
N LEU A 23 -9.83 -1.94 -6.95
CA LEU A 23 -9.33 -0.57 -6.82
C LEU A 23 -8.60 -0.09 -8.08
N HIS A 24 -7.85 -0.97 -8.74
CA HIS A 24 -7.01 -0.65 -9.91
C HIS A 24 -7.67 -1.01 -11.25
N LYS A 25 -8.94 -1.40 -11.23
CA LYS A 25 -9.66 -1.85 -12.42
C LYS A 25 -9.76 -0.75 -13.46
N GLY A 26 -9.23 -1.02 -14.65
CA GLY A 26 -9.24 -0.07 -15.77
C GLY A 26 -8.13 0.99 -15.71
N MET A 27 -7.25 0.93 -14.72
CA MET A 27 -6.05 1.76 -14.65
C MET A 27 -4.89 1.08 -15.38
N THR A 28 -4.03 1.86 -16.00
CA THR A 28 -2.73 1.44 -16.51
C THR A 28 -1.73 1.27 -15.37
N GLU A 29 -0.65 0.53 -15.59
CA GLU A 29 0.42 0.37 -14.59
C GLU A 29 0.99 1.72 -14.12
N THR A 30 1.13 2.69 -15.03
CA THR A 30 1.60 4.04 -14.71
C THR A 30 0.63 4.75 -13.77
N GLU A 31 -0.68 4.71 -14.07
CA GLU A 31 -1.71 5.33 -13.22
C GLU A 31 -1.77 4.68 -11.83
N ILE A 32 -1.65 3.35 -11.76
CA ILE A 32 -1.59 2.61 -10.50
C ILE A 32 -0.40 3.10 -9.68
N ARG A 33 0.79 3.13 -10.28
CA ARG A 33 2.02 3.58 -9.63
C ARG A 33 1.91 5.01 -9.13
N GLU A 34 1.31 5.91 -9.92
CA GLU A 34 1.11 7.31 -9.53
C GLU A 34 0.12 7.44 -8.37
N ASP A 35 -0.97 6.68 -8.36
CA ASP A 35 -1.94 6.66 -7.26
C ASP A 35 -1.32 6.12 -5.97
N GLU A 36 -0.59 5.01 -6.04
CA GLU A 36 0.12 4.42 -4.90
C GLU A 36 1.14 5.41 -4.32
N LEU A 37 1.97 6.02 -5.18
CA LEU A 37 2.94 7.03 -4.74
C LEU A 37 2.27 8.24 -4.09
N ARG A 38 1.10 8.67 -4.61
CA ARG A 38 0.33 9.77 -4.02
C ARG A 38 -0.15 9.42 -2.62
N ARG A 39 -0.69 8.21 -2.43
CA ARG A 39 -1.14 7.69 -1.12
C ARG A 39 0.00 7.55 -0.13
N ILE A 40 1.16 7.07 -0.59
CA ILE A 40 2.36 6.95 0.25
C ILE A 40 2.79 8.33 0.74
N LYS A 41 2.91 9.31 -0.17
CA LYS A 41 3.33 10.68 0.16
C LYS A 41 2.37 11.40 1.10
N SER A 42 1.07 11.15 0.99
CA SER A 42 0.05 11.76 1.86
C SER A 42 -0.16 11.03 3.18
N SER A 43 0.42 9.85 3.36
CA SER A 43 0.29 9.07 4.58
C SER A 43 1.03 9.73 5.74
N PRO A 44 0.38 9.92 6.92
CA PRO A 44 1.06 10.47 8.09
C PRO A 44 2.14 9.53 8.65
N ILE A 45 2.11 8.25 8.28
CA ILE A 45 3.08 7.25 8.72
C ILE A 45 4.14 7.03 7.63
N LEU A 46 3.70 6.77 6.39
CA LEU A 46 4.61 6.39 5.30
C LEU A 46 5.22 7.59 4.58
N GLY A 47 4.59 8.75 4.60
CA GLY A 47 5.07 9.97 3.94
C GLY A 47 6.45 10.41 4.46
N PRO A 48 6.63 10.57 5.79
CA PRO A 48 7.94 10.91 6.35
C PRO A 48 9.03 9.89 6.03
N ILE A 49 8.70 8.59 6.10
CA ILE A 49 9.66 7.51 5.78
C ILE A 49 10.06 7.57 4.30
N TYR A 50 9.09 7.76 3.41
CA TYR A 50 9.33 7.89 1.98
C TYR A 50 10.25 9.08 1.67
N GLU A 51 10.01 10.24 2.29
CA GLU A 51 10.86 11.41 2.15
C GLU A 51 12.29 11.13 2.61
N GLU A 52 12.47 10.52 3.79
CA GLU A 52 13.79 10.17 4.31
C GLU A 52 14.56 9.25 3.35
N MET A 53 13.93 8.17 2.87
CA MET A 53 14.55 7.23 1.93
C MET A 53 14.96 7.92 0.62
N THR A 54 14.10 8.77 0.07
CA THR A 54 14.42 9.48 -1.19
C THR A 54 15.55 10.49 -1.04
N ASN A 55 15.69 11.12 0.14
CA ASN A 55 16.78 12.05 0.42
C ASN A 55 18.10 11.30 0.64
N GLN A 56 18.09 10.12 1.26
CA GLN A 56 19.28 9.28 1.41
C GLN A 56 19.80 8.76 0.06
N THR A 57 18.91 8.39 -0.86
CA THR A 57 19.30 7.97 -2.22
C THR A 57 20.01 9.10 -2.96
N LYS A 58 19.48 10.33 -2.90
CA LYS A 58 20.08 11.51 -3.56
C LYS A 58 21.41 11.95 -2.96
N ALA A 59 21.65 11.68 -1.68
CA ALA A 59 22.91 12.02 -1.01
C ALA A 59 24.05 11.01 -1.31
N SER A 60 23.71 9.87 -1.93
CA SER A 60 24.64 8.79 -2.27
C SER A 60 25.01 8.76 -3.77
N GLU A 61 24.48 9.69 -4.56
CA GLU A 61 24.78 9.93 -5.99
C GLU A 61 25.71 11.14 -6.15
#